data_AF-A0A1V4VEC2-F1
#
_entry.id   AF-A0A1V4VEC2-F1
#
_cell.length_a   1.000
_cell.length_b   1.000
_cell.length_c   1.000
_cell.angle_alpha   90.00
_cell.angle_beta   90.00
_cell.angle_gamma   90.00
#
_symmetry.space_group_name_H-M   'P 1'
#
loop_
_entity.id
_entity.type
_entity.pdbx_description
1 polymer ?
#
loop_
_entity_poly.entity_id
_entity_poly.type
_entity_poly.pdbx_seq_one_letter_code
_entity_poly.pdbx_strand_id
1 'polypeptide(L)'
;MAYSDYGSFVYMNGERRTDKEDVGVFDTDESNIPSEVRIFVNILKNRERNNNDWWNHSQHGVMGDGNIRVACYKQGFPTIYHWKEGEEKPTEIDSDFIIRALGLFGRDYVNCYTNKDTGKDEYYFDYEYPLIEFEYEGYKFKFISSDCSGSGHYEAEMIETNGTRWKCVYDYGYGAGF
;
A
#
# COMPACT_ATOMS: atom_id res chain seq x y z
N MET A 1 21.85 -14.28 -0.83
CA MET A 1 20.81 -14.18 -1.88
C MET A 1 20.46 -12.72 -2.00
N ALA A 2 20.51 -12.18 -3.21
CA ALA A 2 20.33 -10.77 -3.49
C ALA A 2 18.91 -10.49 -4.15
N TYR A 3 17.80 -10.41 -3.38
CA TYR A 3 16.55 -9.58 -3.49
C TYR A 3 16.47 -8.32 -4.43
N SER A 4 16.99 -8.31 -5.68
CA SER A 4 17.17 -7.14 -6.62
C SER A 4 16.01 -6.08 -6.65
N ASP A 5 16.29 -4.77 -6.87
CA ASP A 5 15.54 -3.65 -7.52
C ASP A 5 13.98 -3.60 -7.61
N TYR A 6 13.22 -4.41 -6.87
CA TYR A 6 11.81 -4.68 -7.17
C TYR A 6 10.92 -4.58 -5.90
N GLY A 7 10.59 -3.34 -5.51
CA GLY A 7 9.68 -2.96 -4.39
C GLY A 7 8.70 -1.84 -4.78
N SER A 8 8.04 -1.17 -3.83
CA SER A 8 7.30 0.06 -4.17
C SER A 8 8.24 1.25 -4.32
N PHE A 9 7.83 2.24 -5.11
CA PHE A 9 8.54 3.51 -5.20
C PHE A 9 7.68 4.65 -4.69
N VAL A 10 8.15 5.33 -3.65
CA VAL A 10 7.43 6.44 -3.03
C VAL A 10 8.05 7.77 -3.43
N TYR A 11 7.22 8.73 -3.80
CA TYR A 11 7.62 10.07 -4.21
C TYR A 11 6.85 11.11 -3.41
N MET A 12 7.53 12.17 -2.98
CA MET A 12 6.95 13.36 -2.39
C MET A 12 7.31 14.58 -3.26
N ASN A 13 6.30 15.29 -3.76
CA ASN A 13 6.46 16.43 -4.68
C ASN A 13 7.35 16.13 -5.90
N GLY A 14 7.36 14.86 -6.35
CA GLY A 14 8.17 14.40 -7.47
C GLY A 14 9.56 13.88 -7.10
N GLU A 15 10.00 14.04 -5.84
CA GLU A 15 11.28 13.53 -5.34
C GLU A 15 11.10 12.17 -4.67
N ARG A 16 11.96 11.19 -5.00
CA ARG A 16 11.89 9.83 -4.42
C ARG A 16 12.24 9.85 -2.93
N ARG A 17 11.46 9.12 -2.13
CA ARG A 17 11.57 8.99 -0.68
C ARG A 17 11.88 7.54 -0.29
N THR A 18 13.15 7.16 -0.36
CA THR A 18 13.61 5.81 0.01
C THR A 18 13.46 5.51 1.50
N ASP A 19 13.31 6.54 2.34
CA ASP A 19 12.94 6.42 3.76
C ASP A 19 11.49 5.96 3.97
N LYS A 20 10.67 5.94 2.91
CA LYS A 20 9.27 5.53 2.90
C LYS A 20 9.02 4.18 2.24
N GLU A 21 10.07 3.52 1.80
CA GLU A 21 10.04 2.22 1.14
C GLU A 21 10.41 1.12 2.16
N ASP A 22 9.68 0.01 2.15
CA ASP A 22 9.88 -1.14 3.05
C ASP A 22 9.94 -0.78 4.55
N VAL A 23 8.95 0.00 5.01
CA VAL A 23 8.92 0.61 6.35
C VAL A 23 7.59 0.38 7.07
N GLY A 24 7.60 0.31 8.39
CA GLY A 24 6.34 0.32 9.17
C GLY A 24 5.55 1.62 8.94
N VAL A 25 4.20 1.54 8.96
CA VAL A 25 3.31 2.66 8.59
C VAL A 25 3.60 3.95 9.36
N PHE A 26 3.93 3.82 10.65
CA PHE A 26 4.27 4.94 11.53
C PHE A 26 5.59 4.71 12.27
N ASP A 27 6.39 3.72 11.85
CA ASP A 27 7.71 3.45 12.44
C ASP A 27 8.79 4.20 11.66
N THR A 28 8.87 5.51 11.89
CA THR A 28 9.87 6.37 11.23
C THR A 28 11.30 6.06 11.68
N ASP A 29 11.50 5.34 12.79
CA ASP A 29 12.83 5.02 13.30
C ASP A 29 13.57 4.03 12.39
N GLU A 30 12.82 3.22 11.63
CA GLU A 30 13.37 2.28 10.64
C GLU A 30 13.95 2.99 9.42
N SER A 31 13.63 4.26 9.18
CA SER A 31 14.15 5.02 8.04
C SER A 31 15.68 5.13 8.01
N ASN A 32 16.34 5.10 9.18
CA ASN A 32 17.79 5.16 9.28
C ASN A 32 18.49 3.83 8.97
N ILE A 33 17.72 2.76 8.87
CA ILE A 33 18.20 1.42 8.53
C ILE A 33 18.14 1.28 7.00
N PRO A 34 19.12 0.64 6.36
CA PRO A 34 19.04 0.33 4.92
C PRO A 34 17.74 -0.44 4.60
N SER A 35 17.02 -0.05 3.56
CA SER A 35 15.68 -0.59 3.23
C SER A 35 15.66 -2.12 3.12
N GLU A 36 16.77 -2.69 2.64
CA GLU A 36 16.99 -4.12 2.40
C GLU A 36 16.95 -4.96 3.68
N VAL A 37 17.18 -4.34 4.85
CA VAL A 37 17.16 -5.04 6.14
C VAL A 37 16.02 -4.60 7.06
N ARG A 38 15.25 -3.56 6.69
CA ARG A 38 14.12 -3.05 7.50
C ARG A 38 13.06 -4.12 7.74
N ILE A 39 12.70 -4.88 6.72
CA ILE A 39 11.71 -5.96 6.85
C ILE A 39 12.10 -7.00 7.91
N PHE A 40 13.38 -7.37 7.98
CA PHE A 40 13.86 -8.33 8.98
C PHE A 40 13.86 -7.72 10.38
N VAL A 41 14.24 -6.45 10.51
CA VAL A 41 14.18 -5.72 11.78
C VAL A 41 12.75 -5.62 12.28
N ASN A 42 11.81 -5.32 11.39
CA ASN A 42 10.39 -5.22 11.70
C ASN A 42 9.80 -6.57 12.14
N ILE A 43 10.12 -7.67 11.45
CA ILE A 43 9.72 -9.03 11.85
C ILE A 43 10.24 -9.37 13.25
N LEU A 44 11.50 -9.03 13.56
CA LEU A 44 12.08 -9.25 14.89
C LEU A 44 11.38 -8.41 15.96
N LYS A 45 11.17 -7.11 15.72
CA LYS A 45 10.45 -6.20 16.62
C LYS A 45 9.03 -6.71 16.91
N ASN A 46 8.28 -7.11 15.89
CA ASN A 46 6.91 -7.59 16.05
C ASN A 46 6.86 -8.89 16.86
N ARG A 47 7.86 -9.77 16.67
CA ARG A 47 8.03 -10.97 17.49
C ARG A 47 8.35 -10.65 18.95
N GLU A 48 9.24 -9.70 19.20
CA GLU A 48 9.60 -9.27 20.57
C GLU A 48 8.45 -8.57 21.29
N ARG A 49 7.70 -7.71 20.58
CA ARG A 49 6.51 -7.02 21.10
C ARG A 49 5.30 -7.92 21.24
N ASN A 50 5.33 -9.13 20.65
CA ASN A 50 4.18 -10.02 20.52
C ASN A 50 2.93 -9.29 19.98
N ASN A 51 3.14 -8.39 19.02
CA ASN A 51 2.11 -7.61 18.36
C ASN A 51 2.15 -7.91 16.87
N ASN A 52 1.04 -8.43 16.34
CA ASN A 52 0.94 -8.86 14.95
C ASN A 52 -0.08 -8.01 14.15
N ASP A 53 -0.49 -6.86 14.67
CA ASP A 53 -1.39 -5.95 13.96
C ASP A 53 -0.75 -5.49 12.64
N TRP A 54 -1.52 -5.50 11.55
CA TRP A 54 -1.00 -5.29 10.20
C TRP A 54 -0.24 -3.96 10.02
N TRP A 55 -0.69 -2.88 10.67
CA TRP A 55 -0.04 -1.57 10.63
C TRP A 55 1.38 -1.54 11.24
N ASN A 56 1.75 -2.54 12.05
CA ASN A 56 3.11 -2.70 12.58
C ASN A 56 4.05 -3.42 11.60
N HIS A 57 3.53 -4.02 10.53
CA HIS A 57 4.36 -4.70 9.54
C HIS A 57 4.96 -3.69 8.57
N SER A 58 6.16 -3.98 8.07
CA SER A 58 6.75 -3.24 6.97
C SER A 58 5.83 -3.31 5.75
N GLN A 59 5.49 -2.13 5.24
CA GLN A 59 4.76 -1.96 3.98
C GLN A 59 5.77 -1.64 2.89
N HIS A 60 5.50 -2.05 1.65
CA HIS A 60 6.44 -1.76 0.56
C HIS A 60 6.57 -0.26 0.32
N GLY A 61 5.49 0.51 0.53
CA GLY A 61 5.49 1.96 0.46
C GLY A 61 4.54 2.60 1.43
N VAL A 62 4.95 3.72 2.04
CA VAL A 62 4.12 4.49 2.96
C VAL A 62 4.11 5.96 2.55
N MET A 63 2.96 6.45 2.10
CA MET A 63 2.77 7.87 1.80
C MET A 63 2.25 8.65 3.01
N GLY A 64 2.59 9.94 3.05
CA GLY A 64 2.15 10.89 4.07
C GLY A 64 3.14 11.02 5.21
N ASP A 65 3.23 12.23 5.79
CA ASP A 65 4.01 12.52 6.99
C ASP A 65 3.16 12.94 8.21
N GLY A 66 1.85 13.07 8.02
CA GLY A 66 0.89 13.44 9.07
C GLY A 66 0.30 12.26 9.85
N ASN A 67 -0.91 12.51 10.35
CA ASN A 67 -1.76 11.57 11.07
C ASN A 67 -2.48 10.57 10.15
N ILE A 68 -2.54 10.86 8.86
CA ILE A 68 -3.06 9.95 7.84
C ILE A 68 -1.90 9.42 7.00
N ARG A 69 -1.85 8.09 6.85
CA ARG A 69 -0.85 7.37 6.05
C ARG A 69 -1.54 6.46 5.06
N VAL A 70 -0.94 6.30 3.88
CA VAL A 70 -1.40 5.34 2.88
C VAL A 70 -0.32 4.28 2.71
N ALA A 71 -0.65 3.04 3.04
CA ALA A 71 0.19 1.87 2.92
C ALA A 71 -0.08 1.16 1.59
N CYS A 72 0.96 1.07 0.76
CA CYS A 72 0.95 0.33 -0.48
C CYS A 72 1.71 -0.99 -0.27
N TYR A 73 1.00 -2.11 -0.47
CA TYR A 73 1.56 -3.44 -0.22
C TYR A 73 1.27 -4.36 -1.39
N LYS A 74 2.34 -4.81 -2.06
CA LYS A 74 2.33 -5.79 -3.16
C LYS A 74 1.26 -5.49 -4.21
N GLN A 75 0.05 -6.01 -4.06
CA GLN A 75 -1.04 -5.82 -5.01
C GLN A 75 -2.31 -5.37 -4.32
N GLY A 76 -3.15 -4.69 -5.09
CA GLY A 76 -4.52 -4.40 -4.71
C GLY A 76 -4.70 -3.04 -4.08
N PHE A 77 -5.80 -2.90 -3.34
CA PHE A 77 -6.25 -1.62 -2.83
C PHE A 77 -5.30 -1.15 -1.72
N PRO A 78 -4.80 0.10 -1.75
CA PRO A 78 -3.90 0.58 -0.72
C PRO A 78 -4.67 0.81 0.58
N THR A 79 -4.06 0.49 1.72
CA THR A 79 -4.68 0.63 3.02
C THR A 79 -4.45 2.04 3.56
N ILE A 80 -5.51 2.72 4.01
CA ILE A 80 -5.38 4.04 4.63
C ILE A 80 -5.47 3.89 6.15
N TYR A 81 -4.52 4.48 6.86
CA TYR A 81 -4.49 4.52 8.31
C TYR A 81 -4.65 5.95 8.81
N HIS A 82 -5.52 6.14 9.81
CA HIS A 82 -5.72 7.41 10.49
C HIS A 82 -5.40 7.25 11.98
N TRP A 83 -4.31 7.86 12.43
CA TRP A 83 -3.93 7.92 13.84
C TRP A 83 -4.39 9.24 14.46
N LYS A 84 -5.57 9.23 15.09
CA LYS A 84 -6.09 10.42 15.77
C LYS A 84 -5.27 10.74 17.01
N GLU A 85 -5.15 12.03 17.32
CA GLU A 85 -4.46 12.48 18.53
C GLU A 85 -5.10 11.85 19.78
N GLY A 86 -4.26 11.29 20.65
CA GLY A 86 -4.69 10.63 21.89
C GLY A 86 -5.09 9.15 21.74
N GLU A 87 -5.13 8.60 20.53
CA GLU A 87 -5.39 7.17 20.32
C GLU A 87 -4.11 6.34 20.50
N GLU A 88 -4.25 5.14 21.06
CA GLU A 88 -3.12 4.21 21.23
C GLU A 88 -2.70 3.51 19.93
N LYS A 89 -3.59 3.45 18.94
CA LYS A 89 -3.36 2.79 17.65
C LYS A 89 -4.11 3.48 16.51
N PRO A 90 -3.63 3.38 15.25
CA PRO A 90 -4.34 3.93 14.12
C PRO A 90 -5.65 3.16 13.83
N THR A 91 -6.63 3.87 13.29
CA THR A 91 -7.82 3.27 12.68
C THR A 91 -7.53 2.99 11.21
N GLU A 92 -7.80 1.77 10.76
CA GLU A 92 -7.81 1.43 9.35
C GLU A 92 -9.10 1.93 8.69
N ILE A 93 -9.00 2.65 7.58
CA ILE A 93 -10.15 2.98 6.73
C ILE A 93 -10.33 1.83 5.77
N ASP A 94 -11.35 1.03 6.07
CA ASP A 94 -11.68 -0.17 5.31
C ASP A 94 -11.88 0.14 3.81
N SER A 95 -11.22 -0.62 2.94
CA SER A 95 -11.43 -0.56 1.49
C SER A 95 -12.88 -0.79 1.13
N ASP A 96 -13.56 -1.68 1.88
CA ASP A 96 -14.99 -1.92 1.71
C ASP A 96 -15.73 -0.61 1.96
N PHE A 97 -15.51 0.07 3.10
CA PHE A 97 -16.09 1.38 3.41
C PHE A 97 -15.90 2.41 2.29
N ILE A 98 -14.71 2.48 1.68
CA ILE A 98 -14.44 3.42 0.57
C ILE A 98 -15.26 3.04 -0.67
N ILE A 99 -15.24 1.76 -1.07
CA ILE A 99 -16.05 1.22 -2.18
C ILE A 99 -17.54 1.49 -1.91
N ARG A 100 -17.97 1.34 -0.64
CA ARG A 100 -19.34 1.58 -0.20
C ARG A 100 -19.74 3.04 -0.40
N ALA A 101 -18.92 3.94 0.14
CA ALA A 101 -19.15 5.37 0.12
C ALA A 101 -19.17 5.94 -1.30
N LEU A 102 -18.38 5.34 -2.21
CA LEU A 102 -18.32 5.73 -3.61
C LEU A 102 -19.41 5.09 -4.48
N GLY A 103 -20.29 4.26 -3.90
CA GLY A 103 -21.35 3.59 -4.65
C GLY A 103 -20.84 2.58 -5.67
N LEU A 104 -19.64 2.03 -5.47
CA LEU A 104 -18.98 1.08 -6.37
C LEU A 104 -19.39 -0.39 -6.13
N PHE A 105 -20.44 -0.60 -5.34
CA PHE A 105 -20.99 -1.90 -4.99
C PHE A 105 -21.55 -2.70 -6.15
N GLY A 106 -21.43 -4.03 -6.05
CA GLY A 106 -21.99 -4.97 -7.02
C GLY A 106 -21.11 -5.17 -8.26
N ARG A 107 -19.89 -4.63 -8.26
CA ARG A 107 -18.84 -5.05 -9.18
C ARG A 107 -18.05 -6.17 -8.49
N ASP A 108 -18.23 -7.39 -8.98
CA ASP A 108 -17.29 -8.47 -8.68
C ASP A 108 -15.97 -8.10 -9.33
N TYR A 109 -15.05 -7.52 -8.55
CA TYR A 109 -13.68 -7.27 -8.97
C TYR A 109 -12.92 -8.60 -8.92
N VAL A 110 -13.23 -9.46 -9.88
CA VAL A 110 -12.68 -10.81 -10.04
C VAL A 110 -12.19 -10.92 -11.47
N ASN A 111 -10.89 -11.12 -11.66
CA ASN A 111 -10.38 -11.58 -12.95
C ASN A 111 -10.10 -13.07 -12.94
N CYS A 112 -10.50 -13.66 -14.06
CA CYS A 112 -10.24 -15.03 -14.44
C CYS A 112 -8.91 -15.08 -15.19
N TYR A 113 -8.05 -16.02 -14.86
CA TYR A 113 -6.99 -16.43 -15.76
C TYR A 113 -7.19 -17.90 -16.12
N THR A 114 -7.11 -18.22 -17.41
CA THR A 114 -7.12 -19.61 -17.86
C THR A 114 -5.73 -20.18 -17.63
N ASN A 115 -5.60 -21.09 -16.65
CA ASN A 115 -4.38 -21.82 -16.41
C ASN A 115 -3.99 -22.58 -17.69
N LYS A 116 -2.81 -22.30 -18.25
CA LYS A 116 -2.36 -22.85 -19.54
C LYS A 116 -2.06 -24.36 -19.48
N ASP A 117 -1.75 -24.87 -18.30
CA ASP A 117 -1.44 -26.29 -18.06
C ASP A 117 -2.71 -27.12 -17.84
N THR A 118 -3.74 -26.52 -17.25
CA THR A 118 -5.00 -27.23 -16.92
C THR A 118 -6.16 -26.85 -17.84
N GLY A 119 -6.04 -25.77 -18.61
CA GLY A 119 -7.10 -25.20 -19.45
C GLY A 119 -8.31 -24.69 -18.67
N LYS A 120 -8.19 -24.53 -17.34
CA LYS A 120 -9.28 -24.12 -16.47
C LYS A 120 -9.09 -22.69 -16.01
N ASP A 121 -10.19 -21.97 -15.92
CA ASP A 121 -10.21 -20.67 -15.26
C ASP A 121 -9.98 -20.88 -13.77
N GLU A 122 -8.90 -20.28 -13.27
CA GLU A 122 -8.59 -20.23 -11.85
C GLU A 122 -8.87 -18.82 -11.33
N TYR A 123 -9.42 -18.77 -10.12
CA TYR A 123 -9.85 -17.55 -9.47
C TYR A 123 -8.78 -17.14 -8.45
N TYR A 124 -8.09 -16.03 -8.72
CA TYR A 124 -7.22 -15.38 -7.74
C TYR A 124 -7.87 -14.09 -7.27
N PHE A 125 -7.66 -13.75 -6.00
CA PHE A 125 -8.09 -12.48 -5.41
C PHE A 125 -7.08 -11.39 -5.81
N ASP A 126 -7.07 -11.02 -7.08
CA ASP A 126 -6.39 -9.80 -7.53
C ASP A 126 -7.41 -8.67 -7.50
N TYR A 127 -7.24 -7.75 -6.55
CA TYR A 127 -8.10 -6.59 -6.35
C TYR A 127 -7.84 -5.55 -7.45
N GLU A 128 -8.28 -5.81 -8.67
CA GLU A 128 -8.36 -4.79 -9.71
C GLU A 128 -9.56 -3.88 -9.45
N TYR A 129 -9.36 -2.58 -9.51
CA TYR A 129 -10.41 -1.58 -9.27
C TYR A 129 -10.30 -0.46 -10.31
N PRO A 130 -11.43 0.17 -10.69
CA PRO A 130 -11.38 1.33 -11.57
C PRO A 130 -10.59 2.46 -10.90
N LEU A 131 -10.28 3.50 -11.67
CA LEU A 131 -9.85 4.78 -11.11
C LEU A 131 -10.80 5.18 -9.96
N ILE A 132 -10.24 5.33 -8.77
CA ILE A 132 -10.95 5.75 -7.57
C ILE A 132 -10.39 7.09 -7.12
N GLU A 133 -11.25 8.09 -7.01
CA GLU A 133 -10.91 9.43 -6.51
C GLU A 133 -11.88 9.83 -5.41
N PHE A 134 -11.36 10.29 -4.28
CA PHE A 134 -12.19 10.73 -3.16
C PHE A 134 -11.43 11.66 -2.21
N GLU A 135 -12.18 12.27 -1.28
CA GLU A 135 -11.64 13.14 -0.24
C GLU A 135 -12.02 12.60 1.15
N TYR A 136 -11.08 12.64 2.09
CA TYR A 136 -11.31 12.26 3.49
C TYR A 136 -10.47 13.17 4.40
N GLU A 137 -11.11 13.81 5.38
CA GLU A 137 -10.46 14.76 6.32
C GLU A 137 -9.64 15.88 5.62
N GLY A 138 -10.08 16.28 4.42
CA GLY A 138 -9.39 17.29 3.58
C GLY A 138 -8.21 16.75 2.76
N TYR A 139 -7.86 15.48 2.90
CA TYR A 139 -6.88 14.79 2.05
C TYR A 139 -7.56 14.27 0.80
N LYS A 140 -6.89 14.37 -0.34
CA LYS A 140 -7.41 13.87 -1.63
C LYS A 140 -6.64 12.63 -2.04
N PHE A 141 -7.37 11.60 -2.46
CA PHE A 141 -6.80 10.31 -2.83
C PHE A 141 -7.16 9.98 -4.27
N LYS A 142 -6.23 9.33 -4.95
CA LYS A 142 -6.43 8.78 -6.29
C LYS A 142 -5.75 7.44 -6.40
N PHE A 143 -6.50 6.37 -6.68
CA PHE A 143 -5.98 5.01 -6.80
C PHE A 143 -6.28 4.45 -8.19
N ILE A 144 -5.30 3.75 -8.74
CA ILE A 144 -5.33 3.19 -10.09
C ILE A 144 -4.79 1.75 -9.99
N SER A 145 -5.53 0.78 -10.53
CA SER A 145 -4.97 -0.52 -10.90
C SER A 145 -4.86 -0.63 -12.41
N SER A 146 -3.82 -1.29 -12.91
CA SER A 146 -3.77 -1.70 -14.32
C SER A 146 -4.95 -2.62 -14.64
N ASP A 147 -5.47 -2.48 -15.85
CA ASP A 147 -6.44 -3.39 -16.44
C ASP A 147 -5.84 -4.79 -16.66
N CYS A 148 -6.71 -5.80 -16.81
CA CYS A 148 -6.49 -7.25 -16.90
C CYS A 148 -5.46 -7.74 -17.96
N SER A 149 -4.65 -6.85 -18.53
CA SER A 149 -3.56 -7.13 -19.47
C SER A 149 -2.34 -7.82 -18.84
N GLY A 150 -2.38 -8.08 -17.52
CA GLY A 150 -1.34 -8.83 -16.81
C GLY A 150 -0.06 -8.04 -16.53
N SER A 151 -0.13 -6.71 -16.51
CA SER A 151 1.01 -5.85 -16.18
C SER A 151 1.20 -5.61 -14.68
N GLY A 152 0.21 -5.96 -13.84
CA GLY A 152 0.31 -5.94 -12.37
C GLY A 152 0.39 -4.54 -11.74
N HIS A 153 0.55 -3.46 -12.51
CA HIS A 153 0.94 -2.14 -12.02
C HIS A 153 -0.17 -1.41 -11.24
N TYR A 154 0.09 -1.05 -9.99
CA TYR A 154 -0.78 -0.20 -9.16
C TYR A 154 -0.14 1.16 -8.89
N GLU A 155 -0.97 2.21 -8.88
CA GLU A 155 -0.56 3.54 -8.46
C GLU A 155 -1.52 4.10 -7.41
N ALA A 156 -0.94 4.76 -6.41
CA ALA A 156 -1.68 5.53 -5.43
C ALA A 156 -1.12 6.94 -5.36
N GLU A 157 -1.99 7.94 -5.35
CA GLU A 157 -1.63 9.34 -5.11
C GLU A 157 -2.41 9.86 -3.91
N MET A 158 -1.75 10.71 -3.12
CA MET A 158 -2.34 11.41 -2.00
C MET A 158 -1.93 12.89 -2.04
N ILE A 159 -2.87 13.79 -1.81
CA ILE A 159 -2.59 15.21 -1.60
C ILE A 159 -2.98 15.55 -0.17
N GLU A 160 -2.00 15.99 0.63
CA GLU A 160 -2.23 16.46 2.00
C GLU A 160 -2.95 17.82 2.01
N THR A 161 -3.49 18.18 3.17
CA THR A 161 -4.22 19.45 3.37
C THR A 161 -3.35 20.69 3.12
N ASN A 162 -2.03 20.58 3.28
CA ASN A 162 -1.05 21.62 2.98
C ASN A 162 -0.64 21.69 1.48
N GLY A 163 -1.19 20.81 0.64
CA GLY A 163 -0.89 20.72 -0.79
C GLY A 163 0.30 19.82 -1.17
N THR A 164 0.98 19.23 -0.19
CA THR A 164 2.05 18.23 -0.42
C THR A 164 1.48 17.04 -1.17
N ARG A 165 2.16 16.65 -2.24
CA ARG A 165 1.73 15.55 -3.10
C ARG A 165 2.60 14.33 -2.86
N TRP A 166 1.95 13.19 -2.74
CA TRP A 166 2.57 11.90 -2.64
C TRP A 166 2.13 11.02 -3.79
N LYS A 167 3.04 10.18 -4.26
CA LYS A 167 2.76 9.14 -5.23
C LYS A 167 3.48 7.87 -4.80
N CYS A 168 2.81 6.74 -4.91
CA CYS A 168 3.36 5.41 -4.72
C CYS A 168 3.02 4.55 -5.95
N VAL A 169 4.01 3.80 -6.41
CA VAL A 169 3.86 2.82 -7.50
C VAL A 169 4.28 1.46 -6.94
N TYR A 170 3.46 0.42 -7.10
CA TYR A 170 3.64 -0.89 -6.46
C TYR A 170 2.96 -2.03 -7.26
N ASP A 171 3.39 -3.28 -7.08
CA ASP A 171 2.78 -4.51 -7.68
C ASP A 171 3.25 -5.82 -6.99
N TYR A 172 2.55 -6.95 -7.17
CA TYR A 172 2.86 -8.29 -6.65
C TYR A 172 4.17 -8.87 -7.15
N GLY A 173 4.58 -8.49 -8.37
CA GLY A 173 5.92 -8.74 -8.87
C GLY A 173 7.03 -8.04 -8.05
N TYR A 174 6.65 -7.16 -7.12
CA TYR A 174 7.53 -6.31 -6.33
C TYR A 174 7.47 -6.73 -4.86
N GLY A 175 8.29 -7.70 -4.49
CA GLY A 175 8.55 -8.06 -3.10
C GLY A 175 9.87 -7.44 -2.64
N ALA A 176 9.82 -6.66 -1.54
CA ALA A 176 10.94 -6.13 -0.73
C ALA A 176 12.28 -6.05 -1.49
N GLY A 177 12.57 -4.87 -2.02
CA GLY A 177 13.59 -4.64 -3.03
C GLY A 177 15.05 -4.80 -2.59
N PHE A 178 15.92 -4.62 -3.59
CA PHE A 178 17.34 -4.24 -3.54
C PHE A 178 17.47 -2.96 -4.38
#